data_AF-K1S5M0-F1
#
_entry.id   AF-K1S5M0-F1
#
_cell.length_a   1.000
_cell.length_b   1.000
_cell.length_c   1.000
_cell.angle_alpha   90.00
_cell.angle_beta   90.00
_cell.angle_gamma   90.00
#
_symmetry.space_group_name_H-M   'P 1'
#
loop_
_entity.id
_entity.type
_entity.pdbx_description
1 polymer ?
#
loop_
_entity_poly.entity_id
_entity_poly.type
_entity_poly.pdbx_seq_one_letter_code
_entity_poly.pdbx_strand_id
1 'polypeptide(L)'
;MQGAYVSEKEISDTVNYIKEHSGEAEYDDTIDAKLTTDQEAMANGGELDPYFAQAGRLCIEKQKGSTSMIQRQFKVGFNRAARIMEQLYDAGVVGQEESNKPRKVIMSIEAFEQMVNGGQ
;
A
#
# COMPACT_ATOMS: atom_id res chain seq x y z
N MET A 1 28.55 11.01 22.72
CA MET A 1 28.15 10.98 21.29
C MET A 1 28.45 12.36 20.72
N GLN A 2 29.48 12.50 19.89
CA GLN A 2 29.66 13.72 19.09
C GLN A 2 28.94 13.48 17.76
N GLY A 3 27.76 14.08 17.60
CA GLY A 3 27.07 14.15 16.32
C GLY A 3 27.68 15.25 15.46
N ALA A 4 27.77 15.06 14.15
CA ALA A 4 28.22 16.10 13.23
C ALA A 4 27.23 17.27 13.29
N TYR A 5 27.70 18.43 13.78
CA TYR A 5 26.96 19.68 13.67
C TYR A 5 27.13 20.18 12.24
N VAL A 6 26.07 20.11 11.45
CA VAL A 6 26.04 20.64 10.10
C VAL A 6 25.32 21.98 10.14
N SER A 7 25.97 23.03 9.63
CA SER A 7 25.36 24.35 9.55
C SER A 7 24.37 24.45 8.40
N GLU A 8 23.37 25.33 8.53
CA GLU A 8 22.39 25.60 7.46
C GLU A 8 23.06 26.03 6.15
N LYS A 9 24.20 26.70 6.26
CA LYS A 9 25.02 27.10 5.11
C LYS A 9 25.60 25.88 4.37
N GLU A 10 26.18 24.92 5.08
CA GLU A 10 26.71 23.69 4.45
C GLU A 10 25.61 22.89 3.76
N ILE A 11 24.40 22.87 4.33
CA ILE A 11 23.23 22.24 3.70
C ILE A 11 22.89 22.96 2.40
N SER A 12 22.78 24.29 2.44
CA SER A 12 22.47 25.09 1.25
C SER A 12 23.52 24.95 0.15
N ASP A 13 24.80 24.99 0.51
CA ASP A 13 25.91 24.86 -0.43
C ASP A 13 25.92 23.47 -1.09
N THR A 14 25.64 22.41 -0.31
CA THR A 14 25.52 21.04 -0.83
C THR A 14 24.33 20.90 -1.77
N VAL A 15 23.17 21.47 -1.42
CA VAL A 15 21.97 21.45 -2.26
C VAL A 15 22.20 22.19 -3.57
N ASN A 16 22.86 23.35 -3.54
CA ASN A 16 23.18 24.13 -4.73
C ASN A 16 24.16 23.39 -5.64
N TYR A 17 25.22 22.81 -5.06
CA TYR A 17 26.17 22.00 -5.82
C TYR A 17 25.49 20.84 -6.54
N ILE A 18 24.60 20.11 -5.87
CA ILE A 18 23.84 19.00 -6.46
C ILE A 18 22.93 19.50 -7.59
N LYS A 19 22.24 20.62 -7.42
CA LYS A 19 21.38 21.21 -8.46
C LYS A 19 22.14 21.67 -9.69
N GLU A 20 23.38 22.14 -9.53
CA GLU A 20 24.23 22.60 -10.64
C GLU A 20 24.90 21.44 -11.40
N HIS A 21 25.22 20.35 -10.70
CA HIS A 21 25.97 19.20 -11.27
C HIS A 21 25.08 18.01 -11.64
N SER A 22 23.87 17.91 -11.10
CA SER A 22 22.86 16.96 -11.54
C SER A 22 22.09 17.67 -12.64
N GLY A 23 22.28 17.26 -13.91
CA GLY A 23 21.59 17.85 -15.05
C GLY A 23 20.07 17.85 -14.95
N GLU A 24 19.37 18.26 -16.02
CA GLU A 24 17.91 18.35 -16.04
C GLU A 24 17.26 17.13 -15.37
N ALA A 25 16.58 17.38 -14.25
CA ALA A 25 15.91 16.34 -13.51
C ALA A 25 14.86 15.70 -14.43
N GLU A 26 15.08 14.45 -14.81
CA GLU A 26 14.05 13.64 -15.45
C GLU A 26 12.98 13.33 -14.40
N TYR A 27 11.96 14.18 -14.34
CA TYR A 27 10.74 13.90 -13.62
C TYR A 27 9.95 12.86 -14.41
N ASP A 28 9.85 11.65 -13.87
CA ASP A 28 9.01 10.61 -14.44
C ASP A 28 7.54 10.94 -14.14
N ASP A 29 6.84 11.54 -15.10
CA ASP A 29 5.41 11.88 -15.03
C ASP A 29 4.51 10.65 -14.72
N THR A 30 5.03 9.42 -14.86
CA THR A 30 4.29 8.21 -14.45
C THR A 30 4.18 8.06 -12.93
N ILE A 31 4.98 8.79 -12.16
CA ILE A 31 4.89 8.83 -10.68
C ILE A 31 3.65 9.64 -10.25
N ASP A 32 3.37 10.78 -10.91
CA ASP A 32 2.21 11.63 -10.58
C ASP A 32 0.87 10.97 -10.92
N ALA A 33 0.82 10.19 -12.00
CA ALA A 33 -0.38 9.42 -12.36
C ALA A 33 -0.73 8.34 -11.32
N LYS A 34 0.28 7.73 -10.68
CA LYS A 34 0.06 6.76 -9.60
C LYS A 34 -0.47 7.42 -8.32
N LEU A 35 0.04 8.62 -7.99
CA LEU A 35 -0.41 9.38 -6.82
C LEU A 35 -1.88 9.82 -6.96
N THR A 36 -2.28 10.25 -8.16
CA THR A 36 -3.66 10.71 -8.42
C THR A 36 -4.68 9.56 -8.32
N THR A 37 -4.33 8.38 -8.85
CA THR A 37 -5.19 7.18 -8.77
C THR A 37 -5.37 6.68 -7.32
N ASP A 38 -4.34 6.81 -6.48
CA ASP A 38 -4.44 6.45 -5.06
C ASP A 38 -5.30 7.46 -4.26
N GLN A 39 -5.39 8.72 -4.69
CA GLN A 39 -6.25 9.74 -4.06
C GLN A 39 -7.74 9.57 -4.37
N GLU A 40 -8.12 9.21 -5.60
CA GLU A 40 -9.54 8.96 -5.93
C GLU A 40 -10.10 7.75 -5.15
N ALA A 41 -9.28 6.74 -4.91
CA ALA A 41 -9.65 5.60 -4.07
C ALA A 41 -9.82 5.96 -2.57
N MET A 42 -9.29 7.09 -2.10
CA MET A 42 -9.51 7.59 -0.72
C MET A 42 -10.89 8.26 -0.55
N ALA A 43 -11.52 8.72 -1.63
CA ALA A 43 -12.80 9.43 -1.57
C ALA A 43 -14.02 8.50 -1.38
N ASN A 44 -13.88 7.21 -1.70
CA ASN A 44 -14.92 6.20 -1.51
C ASN A 44 -14.94 5.66 -0.08
N GLY A 45 -15.25 6.52 0.89
CA GLY A 45 -15.31 6.22 2.33
C GLY A 45 -16.38 5.22 2.78
N GLY A 46 -16.79 4.29 1.93
CA GLY A 46 -17.79 3.26 2.23
C GLY A 46 -17.91 2.13 1.19
N GLU A 47 -17.30 2.24 0.02
CA GLU A 47 -17.28 1.14 -0.97
C GLU A 47 -16.05 0.25 -0.81
N LEU A 48 -16.23 -1.04 -1.07
CA LEU A 48 -15.13 -2.02 -1.15
C LEU A 48 -14.17 -1.62 -2.27
N ASP A 49 -12.86 -1.71 -2.03
CA ASP A 49 -11.89 -1.42 -3.07
C ASP A 49 -12.09 -2.37 -4.27
N PRO A 50 -11.93 -1.91 -5.52
CA PRO A 50 -12.03 -2.78 -6.70
C PRO A 50 -11.14 -4.04 -6.63
N TYR A 51 -10.01 -3.97 -5.92
CA TYR A 51 -9.12 -5.10 -5.72
C TYR A 51 -9.48 -5.99 -4.53
N PHE A 52 -10.51 -5.66 -3.75
CA PHE A 52 -10.91 -6.41 -2.55
C PHE A 52 -11.11 -7.90 -2.82
N ALA A 53 -11.94 -8.25 -3.82
CA ALA A 53 -12.22 -9.64 -4.17
C ALA A 53 -10.96 -10.40 -4.61
N GLN A 54 -10.12 -9.76 -5.41
CA GLN A 54 -8.88 -10.37 -5.91
C GLN A 54 -7.83 -10.50 -4.80
N ALA A 55 -7.72 -9.51 -3.92
CA ALA A 55 -6.80 -9.51 -2.79
C ALA A 55 -7.20 -10.56 -1.74
N GLY A 56 -8.49 -10.74 -1.49
CA GLY A 56 -9.00 -11.81 -0.61
C GLY A 56 -8.65 -13.19 -1.15
N ARG A 57 -8.92 -13.45 -2.44
CA ARG A 57 -8.51 -14.70 -3.12
C ARG A 57 -7.01 -14.95 -2.98
N LEU A 58 -6.19 -13.93 -3.23
CA LEU A 58 -4.73 -14.02 -3.11
C LEU A 58 -4.30 -14.36 -1.69
N CYS A 59 -4.88 -13.70 -0.69
CA CYS A 59 -4.57 -13.97 0.72
C CYS A 59 -4.89 -15.42 1.06
N ILE A 60 -6.08 -15.91 0.68
CA ILE A 60 -6.53 -17.28 0.94
C ILE A 60 -5.64 -18.31 0.23
N GLU A 61 -5.30 -18.09 -1.04
CA GLU A 61 -4.44 -18.98 -1.81
C GLU A 61 -3.03 -19.09 -1.19
N LYS A 62 -2.47 -17.97 -0.73
CA LYS A 62 -1.13 -17.92 -0.12
C LYS A 62 -1.15 -18.25 1.38
N GLN A 63 -2.33 -18.42 1.99
CA GLN A 63 -2.53 -18.61 3.44
C GLN A 63 -1.87 -17.53 4.31
N LYS A 64 -1.63 -16.34 3.74
CA LYS A 64 -0.96 -15.22 4.40
C LYS A 64 -1.42 -13.90 3.79
N GLY A 65 -1.78 -12.94 4.62
CA GLY A 65 -2.10 -11.57 4.20
C GLY A 65 -1.05 -10.59 4.70
N SER A 66 -0.28 -9.97 3.81
CA SER A 66 0.56 -8.81 4.16
C SER A 66 0.30 -7.64 3.23
N THR A 67 0.34 -6.43 3.78
CA THR A 67 0.16 -5.17 3.02
C THR A 67 1.17 -5.08 1.89
N SER A 68 2.42 -5.46 2.17
CA SER A 68 3.52 -5.51 1.19
C SER A 68 3.31 -6.52 0.06
N MET A 69 2.52 -7.57 0.27
CA MET A 69 2.15 -8.53 -0.78
C MET A 69 1.11 -7.90 -1.72
N ILE A 70 0.09 -7.26 -1.15
CA ILE A 70 -0.97 -6.57 -1.91
C ILE A 70 -0.35 -5.44 -2.76
N GLN A 71 0.55 -4.64 -2.19
CA GLN A 71 1.27 -3.58 -2.93
C GLN A 71 1.95 -4.10 -4.20
N ARG A 72 2.71 -5.21 -4.09
CA ARG A 72 3.47 -5.76 -5.22
C ARG A 72 2.55 -6.38 -6.27
N GLN A 73 1.50 -7.07 -5.83
CA GLN A 73 0.66 -7.83 -6.74
C GLN A 73 -0.33 -6.96 -7.52
N PHE A 74 -0.87 -5.94 -6.87
CA PHE A 74 -1.83 -5.02 -7.49
C PHE A 74 -1.20 -3.70 -7.92
N LYS A 75 0.11 -3.51 -7.68
CA LYS A 75 0.87 -2.28 -8.00
C LYS A 75 0.22 -1.01 -7.42
N VAL A 76 -0.36 -1.13 -6.22
CA VAL A 76 -1.03 -0.04 -5.51
C VAL A 76 -0.13 0.58 -4.44
N GLY A 77 -0.40 1.84 -4.06
CA GLY A 77 0.29 2.53 -2.98
C GLY A 77 0.07 1.86 -1.60
N PHE A 78 0.92 2.23 -0.64
CA PHE A 78 0.87 1.67 0.73
C PHE A 78 -0.49 1.88 1.39
N ASN A 79 -1.02 3.10 1.33
CA ASN A 79 -2.28 3.47 1.98
C ASN A 79 -3.46 2.68 1.41
N ARG A 80 -3.49 2.46 0.09
CA ARG A 80 -4.52 1.67 -0.57
C ARG A 80 -4.42 0.19 -0.21
N ALA A 81 -3.22 -0.38 -0.21
CA ALA A 81 -3.00 -1.74 0.25
C ALA A 81 -3.38 -1.95 1.72
N ALA A 82 -3.11 -0.96 2.58
CA ALA A 82 -3.49 -0.99 4.00
C ALA A 82 -5.02 -0.99 4.15
N ARG A 83 -5.72 -0.12 3.42
CA ARG A 83 -7.19 -0.09 3.39
C ARG A 83 -7.79 -1.42 2.91
N ILE A 84 -7.27 -2.00 1.83
CA ILE A 84 -7.72 -3.32 1.36
C ILE A 84 -7.53 -4.37 2.46
N MET A 85 -6.39 -4.33 3.18
CA MET A 85 -6.13 -5.25 4.30
C MET A 85 -7.09 -5.05 5.48
N GLU A 86 -7.47 -3.81 5.78
CA GLU A 86 -8.49 -3.49 6.78
C GLU A 86 -9.87 -3.99 6.36
N GLN A 87 -10.28 -3.74 5.10
CA GLN A 87 -11.53 -4.27 4.57
C GLN A 87 -11.59 -5.81 4.65
N LEU A 88 -10.47 -6.48 4.34
CA LEU A 88 -10.37 -7.94 4.46
C LEU A 88 -10.46 -8.43 5.91
N TYR A 89 -10.02 -7.61 6.87
CA TYR A 89 -10.16 -7.91 8.29
C TYR A 89 -11.61 -7.72 8.76
N ASP A 90 -12.26 -6.63 8.36
CA ASP A 90 -13.65 -6.34 8.69
C ASP A 90 -14.60 -7.40 8.10
N ALA A 91 -14.27 -7.91 6.91
CA ALA A 91 -14.95 -9.03 6.27
C ALA A 91 -14.64 -10.40 6.91
N GLY A 92 -13.72 -10.47 7.88
CA GLY A 92 -13.33 -11.71 8.55
C GLY A 92 -12.48 -12.66 7.70
N VAL A 93 -11.86 -12.19 6.62
CA VAL A 93 -10.98 -13.01 5.76
C VAL A 93 -9.62 -13.23 6.44
N VAL A 94 -9.08 -12.17 7.02
CA VAL A 94 -7.81 -12.17 7.74
C VAL A 94 -8.02 -11.89 9.22
N GLY A 95 -7.23 -12.52 10.08
CA GLY A 95 -7.26 -12.32 11.52
C GLY A 95 -6.52 -11.05 11.97
N GLN A 96 -6.38 -10.91 13.28
CA GLN A 96 -5.72 -9.77 13.91
C GLN A 96 -4.24 -9.65 13.49
N GLU A 97 -3.74 -8.41 13.50
CA GLU A 97 -2.34 -8.12 13.22
C GLU A 97 -1.43 -8.58 14.36
N GLU A 98 -0.45 -9.42 14.04
CA GLU A 98 0.65 -9.76 14.94
C GLU A 98 1.84 -8.87 14.58
N SER A 99 2.47 -8.20 15.56
CA SER A 99 3.48 -7.13 15.40
C SER A 99 4.71 -7.42 14.53
N ASN A 100 4.85 -8.61 13.94
CA ASN A 100 5.93 -8.90 13.00
C ASN A 100 5.61 -10.04 12.02
N LYS A 101 4.33 -10.41 11.84
CA LYS A 101 3.94 -11.55 10.99
C LYS A 101 2.77 -11.19 10.08
N PRO A 102 2.73 -11.76 8.86
CA PRO A 102 1.57 -11.62 8.00
C PRO A 102 0.31 -12.12 8.73
N ARG A 103 -0.81 -11.43 8.53
CA ARG A 103 -2.10 -11.81 9.11
C ARG A 103 -2.46 -13.23 8.65
N LYS A 104 -2.89 -14.06 9.60
CA LYS A 104 -3.38 -15.42 9.29
C LYS A 104 -4.73 -15.31 8.60
N VAL A 105 -4.93 -16.13 7.58
CA VAL A 105 -6.23 -16.27 6.93
C VAL A 105 -7.10 -17.19 7.78
N ILE A 106 -8.34 -16.80 8.03
CA ILE A 106 -9.29 -17.56 8.84
C ILE A 106 -10.53 -18.00 8.06
N MET A 107 -10.68 -17.53 6.82
CA MET A 107 -11.81 -17.85 5.95
C MET A 107 -11.39 -18.80 4.81
N SER A 108 -12.27 -19.75 4.45
CA SER A 108 -12.08 -20.61 3.28
C SER A 108 -12.44 -19.88 1.99
N ILE A 109 -11.89 -20.36 0.86
CA ILE A 109 -12.19 -19.78 -0.46
C ILE A 109 -13.68 -19.86 -0.78
N GLU A 110 -14.35 -20.96 -0.41
CA GLU A 110 -15.78 -21.16 -0.68
C GLU A 110 -16.66 -20.16 0.09
N ALA A 111 -16.35 -19.93 1.37
CA ALA A 111 -17.06 -18.94 2.19
C ALA A 111 -16.84 -17.52 1.66
N PHE A 112 -15.62 -17.21 1.23
CA PHE A 112 -15.29 -15.92 0.65
C PHE A 112 -16.02 -15.66 -0.68
N GLU A 113 -16.08 -16.65 -1.59
CA GLU A 113 -16.83 -16.53 -2.84
C GLU A 113 -18.33 -16.33 -2.59
N GLN A 114 -18.92 -17.01 -1.59
CA GLN A 114 -20.32 -16.79 -1.23
C GLN A 114 -20.57 -15.37 -0.71
N MET A 115 -19.65 -14.82 0.08
CA MET A 115 -19.74 -13.45 0.57
C MET A 115 -19.66 -12.42 -0.57
N VAL A 116 -18.74 -12.64 -1.51
CA VAL A 116 -18.55 -11.73 -2.66
C VAL A 116 -19.70 -11.82 -3.66
N ASN A 117 -20.21 -13.03 -3.92
CA ASN A 117 -21.30 -13.24 -4.89
C ASN A 117 -22.70 -12.99 -4.30
N GLY A 118 -22.88 -13.15 -2.98
CA GLY A 118 -24.15 -12.93 -2.28
C GLY A 118 -24.42 -11.46 -1.91
N GLY A 119 -23.46 -10.57 -2.15
CA GLY A 119 -23.60 -9.12 -1.98
C GLY A 119 -23.93 -8.36 -3.27
N GLN A 120 -24.21 -9.04 -4.39
CA GLN A 120 -24.69 -8.43 -5.63
C GLN A 120 -26.22 -8.34 -5.70
#